data_AF-A0A0C2R3Z9-F1
#
_entry.id   AF-A0A0C2R3Z9-F1
#
_cell.length_a   1.000
_cell.length_b   1.000
_cell.length_c   1.000
_cell.angle_alpha   90.00
_cell.angle_beta   90.00
_cell.angle_gamma   90.00
#
_symmetry.space_group_name_H-M   'P 1'
#
loop_
_entity.id
_entity.type
_entity.pdbx_description
1 polymer ?
#
loop_
_entity_poly.entity_id
_entity_poly.type
_entity_poly.pdbx_seq_one_letter_code
_entity_poly.pdbx_strand_id
1 'polypeptide(L)' 'MDKAPESKVHFTPVIEVNDQTFRVEMVEHRDYFVLSARVDEQKVISVPGFDIEMMLQQLEHNIRYYFDQKK' A
#
# COMPACT_ATOMS: atom_id res chain seq x y z
N MET A 1 16.75 -26.09 5.97
CA MET A 1 16.12 -25.52 4.76
C MET A 1 15.85 -24.06 5.06
N ASP A 2 16.70 -23.18 4.54
CA ASP A 2 16.43 -21.74 4.59
C ASP A 2 15.20 -21.47 3.73
N LYS A 3 14.11 -21.04 4.37
CA LYS A 3 12.93 -20.55 3.67
C LYS A 3 13.35 -19.26 2.98
N ALA A 4 13.48 -19.30 1.66
CA ALA A 4 13.62 -18.09 0.87
C ALA A 4 12.46 -17.14 1.20
N PRO A 5 12.71 -15.82 1.30
CA PRO A 5 11.65 -14.87 1.66
C PRO A 5 10.50 -14.98 0.66
N GLU A 6 9.29 -15.22 1.17
CA GLU A 6 8.05 -15.41 0.40
C GLU A 6 7.58 -14.12 -0.30
N SER A 7 8.30 -13.02 -0.11
CA SER A 7 7.98 -11.71 -0.68
C SER A 7 9.22 -10.93 -1.06
N LYS A 8 9.07 -10.08 -2.08
CA LYS A 8 10.09 -9.13 -2.52
C LYS A 8 9.51 -7.72 -2.45
N VAL A 9 10.25 -6.81 -1.82
CA VAL A 9 9.91 -5.38 -1.79
C VAL A 9 10.52 -4.73 -3.03
N HIS A 10 9.70 -4.15 -3.89
CA HIS A 10 10.13 -3.65 -5.20
C HIS A 10 10.18 -2.13 -5.29
N PHE A 11 9.40 -1.42 -4.48
CA PHE A 11 9.22 0.01 -4.63
C PHE A 11 8.99 0.67 -3.28
N THR A 12 9.77 1.72 -3.00
CA THR A 12 9.75 2.44 -1.71
C THR A 12 9.75 3.96 -1.89
N PRO A 13 8.73 4.55 -2.54
CA PRO A 13 8.66 6.00 -2.67
C PRO A 13 8.40 6.62 -1.31
N VAL A 14 8.95 7.81 -1.14
CA VAL A 14 8.75 8.64 0.02
C VAL A 14 7.79 9.75 -0.38
N ILE A 15 6.68 9.86 0.34
CA ILE A 15 5.67 10.90 0.11
C ILE A 15 5.71 11.86 1.29
N GLU A 16 5.69 13.16 1.01
CA GLU A 16 5.63 14.21 2.03
C GLU A 16 4.24 14.85 2.03
N VAL A 17 3.58 14.88 3.19
CA VAL A 17 2.26 15.48 3.39
C VAL A 17 2.29 16.25 4.71
N ASN A 18 2.01 17.55 4.68
CA ASN A 18 1.98 18.42 5.87
C ASN A 18 3.25 18.29 6.75
N ASP A 19 4.43 18.39 6.13
CA ASP A 19 5.75 18.23 6.78
C ASP A 19 5.98 16.86 7.44
N GLN A 20 5.12 15.87 7.15
CA GLN A 20 5.27 14.49 7.58
C GLN A 20 5.67 13.60 6.40
N THR A 21 6.67 12.78 6.64
CA THR A 21 7.21 11.86 5.64
C THR A 21 6.62 10.47 5.81
N PHE A 22 5.97 9.96 4.78
CA PHE A 22 5.39 8.63 4.73
C PHE A 22 6.17 7.77 3.73
N ARG A 23 6.70 6.65 4.22
CA ARG A 23 7.27 5.62 3.36
C ARG A 23 6.13 4.74 2.87
N VAL A 24 6.00 4.63 1.55
CA VAL A 24 5.09 3.70 0.91
C VAL A 24 5.91 2.51 0.45
N GLU A 25 5.44 1.29 0.68
CA GLU A 25 6.11 0.06 0.30
C GLU A 25 5.19 -0.75 -0.61
N MET A 26 5.69 -1.13 -1.78
CA MET A 26 5.03 -2.12 -2.63
C MET A 26 5.74 -3.48 -2.47
N VAL A 27 4.98 -4.46 -2.05
CA VAL A 27 5.44 -5.83 -1.82
C VAL A 27 4.74 -6.76 -2.80
N GLU A 28 5.54 -7.57 -3.50
CA GLU A 28 5.06 -8.66 -4.33
C GLU A 28 5.06 -9.95 -3.51
N HIS A 29 3.90 -10.59 -3.42
CA HIS A 29 3.72 -11.95 -2.93
C HIS A 29 3.49 -12.89 -4.11
N ARG A 30 3.48 -14.20 -3.85
CA ARG A 30 3.29 -15.23 -4.88
C ARG A 30 2.03 -15.01 -5.74
N ASP A 31 0.93 -14.59 -5.13
CA ASP A 31 -0.39 -14.55 -5.78
C ASP A 31 -1.00 -13.14 -5.82
N TYR A 32 -0.34 -12.13 -5.24
CA TYR A 32 -0.87 -10.78 -5.14
C TYR A 32 0.20 -9.74 -4.80
N PHE A 33 -0.15 -8.48 -4.97
CA PHE A 33 0.62 -7.29 -4.63
C PHE A 33 -0.04 -6.57 -3.45
N VAL A 34 0.77 -5.88 -2.65
CA VAL A 34 0.27 -4.99 -1.59
C VAL A 34 1.02 -3.67 -1.64
N LEU A 35 0.27 -2.57 -1.71
CA LEU A 35 0.77 -1.23 -1.46
C LEU A 35 0.45 -0.85 -0.02
N SER A 36 1.46 -0.52 0.78
CA SER A 36 1.28 -0.18 2.19
C SER A 36 1.97 1.13 2.57
N ALA A 37 1.41 1.84 3.53
CA ALA A 37 2.01 3.04 4.10
C ALA A 37 1.81 3.02 5.61
N ARG A 38 2.89 3.26 6.36
CA ARG A 38 2.82 3.40 7.81
C ARG A 38 2.49 4.85 8.15
N VAL A 39 1.36 5.06 8.82
CA VAL A 39 0.88 6.40 9.21
C VAL A 39 1.40 6.81 10.58
N ASP A 40 1.48 5.85 11.51
CA ASP A 40 2.08 6.01 12.84
C ASP A 40 2.68 4.68 13.32
N GLU A 41 3.17 4.59 14.57
CA GLU A 41 3.79 3.35 15.09
C GLU A 41 2.85 2.14 15.07
N GLN A 42 1.53 2.36 15.12
CA GLN A 42 0.52 1.31 15.27
C GLN A 42 -0.34 1.10 14.01
N LYS A 43 -0.39 2.08 13.11
CA LYS A 43 -1.29 2.08 11.96
C LYS A 43 -0.54 1.94 10.66
N VAL A 44 -0.87 0.86 9.96
CA VAL A 44 -0.48 0.61 8.58
C VAL A 44 -1.74 0.60 7.74
N ILE A 45 -1.75 1.42 6.69
CA ILE A 45 -2.76 1.36 5.64
C ILE A 45 -2.23 0.41 4.58
N SER A 46 -3.08 -0.48 4.06
CA SER A 46 -2.69 -1.44 3.03
C SER A 46 -3.77 -1.57 1.98
N VAL A 47 -3.36 -1.64 0.72
CA VAL A 47 -4.21 -1.85 -0.45
C VAL A 47 -3.70 -3.09 -1.18
N PRO A 48 -4.39 -4.23 -1.07
CA PRO A 48 -4.03 -5.43 -1.80
C PRO A 48 -4.56 -5.41 -3.23
N GLY A 49 -3.93 -6.16 -4.13
CA GLY A 49 -4.53 -6.55 -5.40
C GLY A 49 -3.84 -7.74 -6.07
N PHE A 50 -4.58 -8.61 -6.77
CA PHE A 50 -4.03 -9.76 -7.50
C PHE A 50 -3.05 -9.34 -8.61
N ASP A 51 -3.28 -8.16 -9.18
CA ASP A 51 -2.38 -7.47 -10.07
C ASP A 51 -2.32 -5.96 -9.71
N ILE A 52 -1.41 -5.24 -10.36
CA ILE A 52 -1.19 -3.81 -10.13
C ILE A 52 -2.42 -2.98 -10.52
N GLU A 53 -3.13 -3.35 -11.58
CA GLU A 53 -4.28 -2.60 -12.06
C GLU A 53 -5.43 -2.66 -11.05
N MET A 54 -5.73 -3.86 -10.54
CA MET A 54 -6.75 -4.07 -9.51
C MET A 54 -6.38 -3.35 -8.21
N MET A 55 -5.10 -3.36 -7.82
CA MET A 55 -4.60 -2.62 -6.65
C MET A 55 -4.83 -1.10 -6.81
N LEU A 56 -4.58 -0.54 -8.00
CA LEU A 56 -4.82 0.87 -8.29
C LEU A 56 -6.31 1.21 -8.27
N GLN A 57 -7.16 0.36 -8.86
CA GLN A 57 -8.61 0.52 -8.82
C GLN A 57 -9.14 0.50 -7.38
N GLN A 58 -8.62 -0.39 -6.52
CA GLN A 58 -8.99 -0.47 -5.12
C GLN A 58 -8.57 0.79 -4.35
N LEU A 59 -7.37 1.32 -4.61
CA LEU A 59 -6.90 2.58 -4.02
C LEU A 59 -7.82 3.74 -4.42
N GLU A 60 -8.13 3.87 -5.71
CA GLU A 60 -9.00 4.93 -6.23
C GLU A 60 -10.40 4.84 -5.63
N HIS A 61 -10.95 3.62 -5.54
CA HIS A 61 -12.25 3.38 -4.90
C HIS A 61 -12.25 3.83 -3.44
N ASN A 62 -11.24 3.46 -2.66
CA ASN A 62 -11.12 3.83 -1.25
C ASN A 62 -11.05 5.36 -1.06
N ILE A 63 -10.30 6.06 -1.93
CA ILE A 63 -10.19 7.52 -1.90
C ILE A 63 -11.53 8.17 -2.22
N ARG A 64 -12.22 7.72 -3.28
CA ARG A 64 -13.56 8.22 -3.65
C ARG A 64 -14.57 8.03 -2.53
N TYR A 65 -14.62 6.81 -1.98
CA TYR A 65 -15.51 6.49 -0.86
C TYR A 65 -15.32 7.42 0.33
N TYR A 66 -14.07 7.74 0.70
CA TYR A 66 -13.79 8.70 1.77
C TYR A 66 -14.33 10.11 1.48
N PHE A 67 -14.18 10.59 0.25
CA PHE A 67 -14.72 11.90 -0.15
C PHE A 67 -16.25 11.93 -0.12
N ASP A 68 -16.91 10.84 -0.52
CA ASP A 68 -18.36 10.75 -0.53
C ASP A 68 -18.95 10.70 0.88
N GLN A 69 -18.27 10.07 1.85
CA GLN A 69 -18.68 10.06 3.27
C GLN A 69 -18.50 11.39 4.01
N LYS A 70 -17.66 12.29 3.47
CA LYS A 70 -17.33 13.59 4.07
C LYS A 70 -18.19 14.74 3.54
N LYS A 71 -19.13 14.46 2.63
CA LYS A 71 -20.18 15.38 2.18
C LYS A 71 -21.41 15.27 3.07
#